data_AF-A0A653KVE1-F1
#
_entry.id   AF-A0A653KVE1-F1
#
_cell.length_a   1.000
_cell.length_b   1.000
_cell.length_c   1.000
_cell.angle_alpha   90.00
_cell.angle_beta   90.00
_cell.angle_gamma   90.00
#
_symmetry.space_group_name_H-M   'P 1'
#
loop_
_entity.id
_entity.type
_entity.pdbx_description
1 polymer ?
#
loop_
_entity_poly.entity_id
_entity_poly.type
_entity_poly.pdbx_seq_one_letter_code
_entity_poly.pdbx_strand_id
1 'polypeptide(L)' 'MLLDEPDNHLDHASRQLLIQVLTDYPDALLQVSHDPDFVAGVVIERAYQLAD' A
#
# COMPACT_ATOMS: atom_id res chain seq x y z
N MET A 1 -11.06 4.02 0.71
CA MET A 1 -10.36 4.29 -0.58
C MET A 1 -9.97 2.97 -1.23
N LEU A 2 -9.94 2.88 -2.57
CA LEU A 2 -9.42 1.73 -3.30
C LEU A 2 -8.20 2.17 -4.11
N LEU A 3 -7.09 1.46 -3.96
CA LEU A 3 -5.84 1.72 -4.66
C LEU A 3 -5.39 0.47 -5.41
N ASP A 4 -5.14 0.63 -6.70
CA ASP A 4 -4.62 -0.40 -7.59
C ASP A 4 -3.20 -0.01 -8.02
N GLU A 5 -2.22 -0.82 -7.61
CA GLU A 5 -0.78 -0.58 -7.81
C GLU A 5 -0.30 0.85 -7.46
N PRO A 6 -0.56 1.35 -6.24
CA PRO A 6 -0.31 2.75 -5.90
C PRO A 6 1.19 3.10 -5.78
N ASP A 7 2.06 2.10 -5.72
CA ASP A 7 3.52 2.24 -5.69
C ASP A 7 4.17 2.37 -7.07
N ASN A 8 3.42 2.15 -8.15
CA ASN A 8 3.97 2.13 -9.49
C ASN A 8 4.42 3.54 -9.95
N HIS A 9 5.53 3.58 -10.70
CA HIS A 9 6.17 4.80 -11.22
C HIS A 9 6.61 5.84 -10.16
N LEU A 10 6.55 5.51 -8.86
CA LEU A 10 7.03 6.40 -7.80
C LEU A 10 8.54 6.22 -7.56
N ASP A 11 9.23 7.34 -7.32
CA ASP A 11 10.56 7.29 -6.75
C ASP A 11 10.50 6.91 -5.26
N HIS A 12 11.66 6.57 -4.69
CA HIS A 12 11.74 6.11 -3.31
C HIS A 12 11.19 7.11 -2.28
N ALA A 13 11.42 8.41 -2.50
CA ALA A 13 10.95 9.45 -1.57
C ALA A 13 9.42 9.58 -1.62
N SER A 14 8.84 9.55 -2.82
CA SER A 14 7.40 9.61 -3.04
C SER A 14 6.71 8.37 -2.49
N ARG A 15 7.34 7.20 -2.63
CA ARG A 15 6.85 5.95 -2.05
C ARG A 15 6.80 6.00 -0.51
N GLN A 16 7.84 6.54 0.14
CA GLN A 16 7.84 6.72 1.59
C GLN A 16 6.75 7.68 2.06
N LEU A 17 6.56 8.80 1.34
CA LEU A 17 5.50 9.74 1.63
C LEU A 17 4.12 9.09 1.51
N LEU A 18 3.90 8.31 0.44
CA LEU A 18 2.67 7.57 0.25
C LEU A 18 2.40 6.60 1.40
N ILE A 19 3.38 5.80 1.80
CA ILE A 19 3.27 4.89 2.95
C ILE A 19 2.82 5.65 4.21
N GLN A 20 3.40 6.83 4.46
CA GLN A 20 3.05 7.63 5.62
C GLN A 20 1.60 8.14 5.55
N VAL A 21 1.17 8.64 4.40
CA VAL A 21 -0.21 9.09 4.19
C VAL A 21 -1.21 7.94 4.35
N LEU A 22 -0.90 6.75 3.83
CA LEU A 22 -1.77 5.58 3.95
C LEU A 22 -1.84 5.06 5.37
N THR A 23 -0.77 5.18 6.15
CA THR A 23 -0.72 4.80 7.57
C THR A 23 -1.63 5.68 8.42
N ASP A 24 -1.71 6.97 8.11
CA ASP A 24 -2.54 7.93 8.83
C ASP A 24 -3.99 8.03 8.30
N TYR A 25 -4.34 7.24 7.28
CA TYR A 25 -5.67 7.29 6.69
C TYR A 25 -6.73 6.77 7.70
N PRO A 26 -7.70 7.59 8.10
CA PRO A 26 -8.55 7.30 9.26
C PRO A 26 -9.65 6.26 8.99
N ASP A 27 -9.92 5.98 7.72
CA ASP A 27 -11.01 5.11 7.28
C ASP A 27 -10.47 3.83 6.62
N ALA A 28 -11.37 2.95 6.18
CA ALA A 28 -10.99 1.72 5.51
C ALA A 28 -10.24 1.97 4.18
N LEU A 29 -9.10 1.30 4.04
CA LEU A 29 -8.28 1.25 2.84
C LEU A 29 -8.24 -0.18 2.30
N LEU A 30 -8.47 -0.33 1.00
CA LEU A 30 -8.18 -1.56 0.28
C LEU A 30 -7.09 -1.26 -0.76
N GLN A 31 -5.99 -1.99 -0.66
CA GLN A 31 -4.82 -1.85 -1.52
C GLN A 31 -4.53 -3.17 -2.22
N VAL A 32 -4.21 -3.08 -3.51
CA VAL A 32 -3.65 -4.16 -4.31
C VAL A 32 -2.24 -3.74 -4.73
N SER A 33 -1.24 -4.56 -4.42
CA SER A 33 0.15 -4.31 -4.81
C SER A 33 0.87 -5.63 -5.03
N HIS A 34 1.83 -5.61 -5.96
CA HIS A 34 2.71 -6.74 -6.25
C HIS A 34 4.08 -6.61 -5.56
N ASP A 35 4.35 -5.51 -4.85
CA ASP A 35 5.61 -5.25 -4.13
C ASP A 35 5.49 -5.60 -2.62
N PRO A 36 6.16 -6.66 -2.14
CA PRO A 36 6.15 -7.05 -0.73
C PRO A 36 6.73 -5.99 0.21
N ASP A 37 7.72 -5.21 -0.23
CA ASP A 37 8.38 -4.19 0.60
C ASP A 37 7.47 -2.98 0.78
N PHE A 38 6.64 -2.66 -0.22
CA PHE A 38 5.62 -1.63 -0.09
C PHE A 38 4.50 -2.07 0.84
N VAL A 39 4.01 -3.30 0.68
CA VAL A 39 3.01 -3.93 1.56
C VAL A 39 3.49 -3.96 3.01
N ALA A 40 4.76 -4.32 3.26
CA ALA A 40 5.32 -4.33 4.62
C ALA A 40 5.45 -2.93 5.25
N GLY A 41 5.47 -1.87 4.43
CA GLY A 41 5.61 -0.49 4.89
C GLY A 41 4.32 0.10 5.45
N VAL A 42 3.14 -0.42 5.09
CA VAL A 42 1.83 0.09 5.50
C VAL A 42 1.23 -0.75 6.64
N VAL A 43 0.33 -0.14 7.43
CA VAL A 43 -0.40 -0.87 8.47
C VAL A 43 -1.47 -1.75 7.82
N ILE A 44 -1.36 -3.06 8.04
CA ILE A 44 -2.27 -4.05 7.47
C ILE A 44 -3.06 -4.73 8.59
N GLU A 45 -4.38 -4.57 8.56
CA GLU A 45 -5.28 -5.31 9.44
C GLU A 45 -5.53 -6.74 8.92
N ARG A 46 -5.70 -6.88 7.60
CA ARG A 46 -5.96 -8.15 6.92
C ARG A 46 -5.26 -8.21 5.57
N ALA A 47 -4.60 -9.33 5.29
CA ALA A 47 -3.96 -9.61 4.01
C ALA A 47 -4.62 -10.82 3.33
N TYR A 48 -4.83 -10.73 2.02
CA TYR A 48 -5.30 -11.84 1.20
C TYR A 48 -4.26 -12.07 0.09
N GLN A 49 -3.72 -13.28 0.02
CA GLN A 49 -2.93 -13.72 -1.12
C GLN A 49 -3.83 -14.52 -2.04
N LEU A 50 -3.96 -14.05 -3.29
CA LEU A 50 -4.63 -14.80 -4.33
C LEU A 50 -3.59 -15.76 -4.91
N ALA A 51 -3.86 -17.06 -4.82
CA ALA A 51 -3.15 -18.05 -5.63
C ALA A 51 -3.72 -18.00 -7.04
N ASP A 52 -2.87 -18.15 -8.06
CA ASP A 52 -3.31 -18.31 -9.46
C ASP A 52 -4.26 -19.51 -9.62
#